data_AF-T0JMP2-F1
#
_entry.id   AF-T0JMP2-F1
#
_cell.length_a   1.000
_cell.length_b   1.000
_cell.length_c   1.000
_cell.angle_alpha   90.00
_cell.angle_beta   90.00
_cell.angle_gamma   90.00
#
_symmetry.space_group_name_H-M   'P 1'
#
loop_
_entity.id
_entity.type
_entity.pdbx_description
1 polymer ?
#
loop_
_entity_poly.entity_id
_entity_poly.type
_entity_poly.pdbx_seq_one_letter_code
_entity_poly.pdbx_strand_id
1 'polypeptide(L)'
;MRNIIISALLATALIAVDYSNMSIQELKNHRGGVAPEDKSAFKAAMKAKMQALSPEERKIEKEEMHAFKASILSTTPEKIAEFEAKMKSLTPERKNALKTKMSSLSMEEKFAFKTKMISMTSQELVQRADELIKEKQVQIK
;
A
#
# COMPACT_ATOMS: atom_id res chain seq x y z
N MET A 1 41.10 -19.78 31.54
CA MET A 1 40.80 -19.86 30.10
C MET A 1 39.38 -20.39 29.88
N ARG A 2 38.38 -19.53 30.04
CA ARG A 2 36.96 -19.76 29.75
C ARG A 2 36.48 -18.40 29.32
N ASN A 3 36.12 -18.22 28.04
CA ASN A 3 35.37 -17.07 27.47
C ASN A 3 35.46 -16.97 25.94
N ILE A 4 36.07 -17.93 25.22
CA ILE A 4 36.19 -17.83 23.74
C ILE A 4 35.04 -18.53 22.99
N ILE A 5 34.20 -19.34 23.66
CA ILE A 5 33.22 -20.20 22.97
C ILE A 5 31.92 -19.45 22.56
N ILE A 6 31.66 -18.25 23.08
CA ILE A 6 30.38 -17.55 22.83
C ILE A 6 30.40 -16.76 21.49
N SER A 7 31.56 -16.49 20.90
CA SER A 7 31.65 -15.64 19.70
C SER A 7 31.35 -16.34 18.37
N ALA A 8 31.22 -17.68 18.35
CA ALA A 8 31.00 -18.43 17.11
C ALA A 8 29.51 -18.57 16.71
N LEU A 9 28.57 -18.26 17.61
CA LEU A 9 27.14 -18.50 17.38
C LEU A 9 26.38 -17.31 16.75
N LEU A 10 27.05 -16.18 16.49
CA LEU A 10 26.44 -15.00 15.84
C LEU A 10 26.69 -14.94 14.32
N ALA A 11 27.26 -15.98 13.70
CA ALA A 11 27.61 -15.95 12.28
C ALA A 11 26.53 -16.51 11.33
N THR A 12 25.41 -17.03 11.84
CA THR A 12 24.37 -17.68 11.01
C THR A 12 23.09 -16.86 10.96
N ALA A 13 23.06 -15.74 10.20
CA ALA A 13 21.78 -15.10 9.88
C ALA A 13 21.76 -14.16 8.66
N LEU A 14 22.86 -13.91 7.96
CA LEU A 14 22.85 -13.04 6.76
C LEU A 14 22.78 -13.87 5.48
N ILE A 15 21.75 -14.70 5.35
CA ILE A 15 21.36 -15.19 4.02
C ILE A 15 20.41 -14.13 3.46
N ALA A 16 20.96 -13.16 2.73
CA ALA A 16 20.15 -12.20 2.00
C ALA A 16 19.21 -12.97 1.05
N VAL A 17 17.91 -12.74 1.17
CA VAL A 17 16.94 -13.39 0.28
C VAL A 17 17.09 -12.77 -1.10
N ASP A 18 17.56 -13.55 -2.07
CA ASP A 18 17.69 -13.10 -3.44
C ASP A 18 16.34 -13.21 -4.18
N TYR A 19 15.65 -12.07 -4.30
CA TYR A 19 14.38 -11.96 -5.00
C TYR A 19 14.52 -11.92 -6.53
N SER A 20 15.73 -11.69 -7.06
CA SER A 20 15.93 -11.50 -8.51
C SER A 20 15.67 -12.78 -9.31
N ASN A 21 16.00 -13.93 -8.71
CA ASN A 21 15.87 -15.24 -9.33
C ASN A 21 14.47 -15.87 -9.13
N MET A 22 13.62 -15.29 -8.29
CA MET A 22 12.26 -15.80 -8.04
C MET A 22 11.34 -15.55 -9.23
N SER A 23 10.41 -16.48 -9.46
CA SER A 23 9.26 -16.31 -10.35
C SER A 23 8.26 -15.31 -9.75
N ILE A 24 7.34 -14.81 -10.58
CA ILE A 24 6.33 -13.85 -10.12
C ILE A 24 5.38 -14.47 -9.08
N GLN A 25 5.08 -15.77 -9.21
CA GLN A 25 4.26 -16.50 -8.23
C GLN A 25 4.97 -16.67 -6.89
N GLU A 26 6.26 -17.00 -6.90
CA GLU A 26 7.06 -17.09 -5.67
C GLU A 26 7.15 -15.73 -4.98
N LEU A 27 7.38 -14.65 -5.73
CA LEU A 27 7.34 -13.30 -5.18
C LEU A 27 5.97 -12.97 -4.57
N LYS A 28 4.86 -13.42 -5.17
CA LYS A 28 3.52 -13.25 -4.59
C LYS A 28 3.35 -14.02 -3.29
N ASN A 29 3.93 -15.21 -3.17
CA ASN A 29 3.84 -16.03 -1.95
C ASN A 29 4.63 -15.42 -0.78
N HIS A 30 5.74 -14.73 -1.05
CA HIS A 30 6.49 -14.00 -0.03
C HIS A 30 5.82 -12.71 0.44
N ARG A 31 4.76 -12.27 -0.26
CA ARG A 31 4.12 -10.99 -0.02
C ARG A 31 3.44 -10.96 1.34
N GLY A 32 3.87 -10.04 2.21
CA GLY A 32 3.38 -9.91 3.59
C GLY A 32 4.34 -10.47 4.64
N GLY A 33 5.29 -11.33 4.25
CA GLY A 33 6.35 -11.86 5.13
C GLY A 33 7.73 -11.26 4.88
N VAL A 34 7.86 -10.29 3.97
CA VAL A 34 9.14 -9.64 3.63
C VAL A 34 9.59 -8.72 4.77
N ALA A 35 10.83 -8.94 5.25
CA ALA A 35 11.45 -8.11 6.27
C ALA A 35 11.54 -6.63 5.82
N PRO A 36 11.43 -5.66 6.74
CA PRO A 36 11.45 -4.23 6.40
C PRO A 36 12.64 -3.79 5.53
N GLU A 37 13.83 -4.30 5.83
CA GLU A 37 15.11 -4.09 5.15
C GLU A 37 15.07 -4.57 3.68
N ASP A 38 14.33 -5.64 3.41
CA ASP A 38 14.27 -6.31 2.11
C ASP A 38 13.16 -5.78 1.20
N LYS A 39 12.26 -4.92 1.73
CA LYS A 39 11.12 -4.37 0.98
C LYS A 39 11.54 -3.66 -0.31
N SER A 40 12.71 -3.02 -0.33
CA SER A 40 13.21 -2.31 -1.51
C SER A 40 13.62 -3.29 -2.61
N ALA A 41 14.43 -4.30 -2.27
CA ALA A 41 14.87 -5.34 -3.19
C ALA A 41 13.69 -6.16 -3.73
N PHE A 42 12.76 -6.54 -2.86
CA PHE A 42 11.53 -7.23 -3.24
C PHE A 42 10.68 -6.43 -4.24
N LYS A 43 10.50 -5.12 -4.01
CA LYS A 43 9.76 -4.25 -4.96
C LYS A 43 10.46 -4.12 -6.30
N ALA A 44 11.78 -4.01 -6.31
CA ALA A 44 12.57 -3.93 -7.53
C ALA A 44 12.43 -5.22 -8.35
N ALA A 45 12.56 -6.38 -7.71
CA ALA A 45 12.35 -7.68 -8.35
C ALA A 45 10.94 -7.83 -8.92
N MET A 46 9.90 -7.49 -8.14
CA MET A 46 8.51 -7.53 -8.61
C MET A 46 8.30 -6.61 -9.82
N LYS A 47 8.87 -5.40 -9.82
CA LYS A 47 8.79 -4.47 -10.95
C LYS A 47 9.48 -5.02 -12.19
N ALA A 48 10.68 -5.60 -12.03
CA ALA A 48 11.43 -6.19 -13.13
C ALA A 48 10.65 -7.35 -13.79
N LYS A 49 10.05 -8.24 -12.99
CA LYS A 49 9.21 -9.33 -13.52
C LYS A 49 7.97 -8.79 -14.23
N MET A 50 7.30 -7.79 -13.67
CA MET A 50 6.16 -7.13 -14.32
C MET A 50 6.52 -6.45 -15.65
N GLN A 51 7.74 -5.92 -15.77
CA GLN A 51 8.23 -5.31 -17.01
C GLN A 51 8.57 -6.37 -18.06
N ALA A 52 9.02 -7.56 -17.65
CA ALA A 52 9.33 -8.67 -18.54
C ALA A 52 8.07 -9.38 -19.10
N LEU A 53 6.90 -9.24 -18.46
CA LEU A 53 5.62 -9.76 -18.96
C LEU A 53 5.13 -9.03 -20.21
N SER A 54 4.40 -9.74 -21.07
CA SER A 54 3.67 -9.15 -22.19
C SER A 54 2.59 -8.16 -21.70
N PRO A 55 2.10 -7.23 -22.55
CA PRO A 55 1.06 -6.28 -22.14
C PRO A 55 -0.23 -6.94 -21.62
N GLU A 56 -0.63 -8.07 -22.18
CA GLU A 56 -1.84 -8.81 -21.78
C GLU A 56 -1.64 -9.51 -20.42
N GLU A 57 -0.54 -10.25 -20.26
CA GLU A 57 -0.20 -10.91 -18.99
C GLU A 57 0.00 -9.89 -17.87
N ARG A 58 0.60 -8.74 -18.16
CA ARG A 58 0.76 -7.64 -17.22
C ARG A 58 -0.58 -7.07 -16.77
N LYS A 59 -1.60 -7.07 -17.64
CA LYS A 59 -2.95 -6.60 -17.29
C LYS A 59 -3.61 -7.57 -16.31
N ILE A 60 -3.57 -8.87 -16.61
CA ILE A 60 -4.09 -9.93 -15.74
C ILE A 60 -3.40 -9.88 -14.37
N GLU A 61 -2.07 -9.81 -14.35
CA GLU A 61 -1.32 -9.77 -13.10
C GLU A 61 -1.58 -8.49 -12.28
N LYS A 62 -1.80 -7.34 -12.95
CA LYS A 62 -2.26 -6.13 -12.25
C LYS A 62 -3.63 -6.35 -11.62
N GLU A 63 -4.58 -6.91 -12.35
CA GLU A 63 -5.94 -7.19 -11.86
C GLU A 63 -5.89 -8.15 -10.65
N GLU A 64 -5.09 -9.20 -10.70
CA GLU A 64 -4.88 -10.11 -9.57
C GLU A 64 -4.23 -9.42 -8.38
N MET A 65 -3.22 -8.56 -8.59
CA MET A 65 -2.65 -7.78 -7.50
C MET A 65 -3.64 -6.79 -6.90
N HIS A 66 -4.52 -6.22 -7.72
CA HIS A 66 -5.62 -5.36 -7.28
C HIS A 66 -6.63 -6.16 -6.46
N ALA A 67 -7.04 -7.34 -6.93
CA ALA A 67 -7.94 -8.27 -6.26
C ALA A 67 -7.37 -8.79 -4.92
N PHE A 68 -6.07 -9.10 -4.88
CA PHE A 68 -5.36 -9.49 -3.66
C PHE A 68 -5.26 -8.33 -2.68
N LYS A 69 -4.90 -7.12 -3.14
CA LYS A 69 -4.95 -5.93 -2.28
C LYS A 69 -6.34 -5.71 -1.72
N ALA A 70 -7.36 -5.87 -2.56
CA ALA A 70 -8.76 -5.88 -2.17
C ALA A 70 -9.03 -6.91 -1.06
N SER A 71 -8.57 -8.15 -1.22
CA SER A 71 -8.71 -9.21 -0.22
C SER A 71 -8.00 -8.89 1.11
N ILE A 72 -6.75 -8.41 1.06
CA ILE A 72 -5.96 -8.07 2.25
C ILE A 72 -6.50 -6.82 2.97
N LEU A 73 -7.06 -5.86 2.22
CA LEU A 73 -7.71 -4.67 2.77
C LEU A 73 -9.19 -4.91 3.14
N SER A 74 -9.71 -6.15 3.06
CA SER A 74 -11.15 -6.44 3.24
C SER A 74 -12.07 -5.58 2.35
N THR A 75 -11.54 -5.13 1.22
CA THR A 75 -12.20 -4.25 0.25
C THR A 75 -12.54 -5.05 -1.00
N THR A 76 -13.78 -5.47 -1.20
CA THR A 76 -14.16 -6.14 -2.45
C THR A 76 -14.06 -5.18 -3.65
N PRO A 77 -13.93 -5.68 -4.90
CA PRO A 77 -14.04 -4.85 -6.09
C PRO A 77 -15.31 -3.97 -6.11
N GLU A 78 -16.41 -4.48 -5.55
CA GLU A 78 -17.65 -3.74 -5.35
C GLU A 78 -17.48 -2.54 -4.41
N LYS A 79 -16.83 -2.72 -3.24
CA LYS A 79 -16.52 -1.61 -2.32
C LYS A 79 -15.60 -0.58 -2.94
N ILE A 80 -14.69 -1.00 -3.82
CA ILE A 80 -13.82 -0.08 -4.59
C ILE A 80 -14.67 0.72 -5.58
N ALA A 81 -15.56 0.07 -6.33
CA ALA A 81 -16.47 0.74 -7.28
C ALA A 81 -17.44 1.69 -6.57
N GLU A 82 -17.95 1.29 -5.41
CA GLU A 82 -18.80 2.13 -4.56
C GLU A 82 -18.03 3.34 -4.04
N PHE A 83 -16.78 3.15 -3.58
CA PHE A 83 -15.91 4.25 -3.18
C PHE A 83 -15.60 5.19 -4.35
N GLU A 84 -15.38 4.69 -5.56
CA GLU A 84 -15.19 5.53 -6.74
C GLU A 84 -16.45 6.32 -7.10
N ALA A 85 -17.63 5.72 -7.00
CA ALA A 85 -18.91 6.40 -7.22
C ALA A 85 -19.14 7.51 -6.16
N LYS A 86 -18.85 7.21 -4.88
CA LYS A 86 -18.87 8.19 -3.77
C LYS A 86 -17.88 9.32 -4.03
N MET A 87 -16.65 8.99 -4.42
CA MET A 87 -15.65 9.98 -4.79
C MET A 87 -16.12 10.81 -5.96
N LYS A 88 -16.78 10.27 -6.98
CA LYS A 88 -17.29 11.03 -8.13
C LYS A 88 -18.40 12.02 -7.74
N SER A 89 -19.28 11.67 -6.80
CA SER A 89 -20.38 12.53 -6.34
C SER A 89 -19.95 13.70 -5.44
N LEU A 90 -18.73 13.65 -4.88
CA LEU A 90 -18.15 14.76 -4.13
C LEU A 90 -17.85 15.97 -5.05
N THR A 91 -18.01 17.18 -4.49
CA THR A 91 -17.61 18.42 -5.18
C THR A 91 -16.10 18.45 -5.41
N PRO A 92 -15.61 19.18 -6.44
CA PRO A 92 -14.17 19.32 -6.70
C PRO A 92 -13.39 19.83 -5.49
N GLU A 93 -13.97 20.75 -4.72
CA GLU A 93 -13.39 21.30 -3.50
C GLU A 93 -13.15 20.21 -2.44
N ARG A 94 -14.17 19.40 -2.14
CA ARG A 94 -14.08 18.29 -1.18
C ARG A 94 -13.09 17.22 -1.63
N LYS A 95 -13.08 16.87 -2.92
CA LYS A 95 -12.08 15.96 -3.51
C LYS A 95 -10.67 16.48 -3.29
N ASN A 96 -10.45 17.77 -3.52
CA ASN A 96 -9.14 18.39 -3.39
C ASN A 96 -8.69 18.44 -1.92
N ALA A 97 -9.59 18.68 -0.97
CA ALA A 97 -9.28 18.63 0.46
C ALA A 97 -8.78 17.24 0.89
N LEU A 98 -9.50 16.17 0.50
CA LEU A 98 -9.11 14.78 0.80
C LEU A 98 -7.77 14.41 0.14
N LYS A 99 -7.54 14.81 -1.13
CA LYS A 99 -6.28 14.57 -1.82
C LYS A 99 -5.11 15.33 -1.18
N THR A 100 -5.33 16.59 -0.79
CA THR A 100 -4.32 17.43 -0.14
C THR A 100 -3.91 16.81 1.19
N LYS A 101 -4.87 16.39 2.03
CA LYS A 101 -4.58 15.68 3.28
C LYS A 101 -3.83 14.39 3.00
N MET A 102 -4.25 13.60 2.01
CA MET A 102 -3.55 12.38 1.65
C MET A 102 -2.09 12.67 1.24
N SER A 103 -1.81 13.72 0.47
CA SER A 103 -0.44 14.05 0.07
C SER A 103 0.46 14.47 1.24
N SER A 104 -0.10 15.14 2.26
CA SER A 104 0.65 15.65 3.42
C SER A 104 1.02 14.60 4.47
N LEU A 105 0.42 13.41 4.40
CA LEU A 105 0.64 12.32 5.35
C LEU A 105 1.88 11.48 5.01
N SER A 106 2.48 10.84 6.01
CA SER A 106 3.50 9.80 5.83
C SER A 106 2.91 8.56 5.12
N MET A 107 3.75 7.62 4.68
CA MET A 107 3.27 6.43 3.97
C MET A 107 2.34 5.54 4.80
N GLU A 108 2.58 5.43 6.11
CA GLU A 108 1.77 4.64 7.03
C GLU A 108 0.42 5.31 7.29
N GLU A 109 0.44 6.62 7.55
CA GLU A 109 -0.77 7.43 7.71
C GLU A 109 -1.59 7.49 6.42
N LYS A 110 -0.95 7.55 5.24
CA LYS A 110 -1.62 7.45 3.93
C LYS A 110 -2.40 6.16 3.79
N PHE A 111 -1.80 5.05 4.23
CA PHE A 111 -2.45 3.74 4.17
C PHE A 111 -3.65 3.67 5.11
N ALA A 112 -3.49 4.10 6.37
CA ALA A 112 -4.57 4.17 7.34
C ALA A 112 -5.71 5.10 6.87
N PHE A 113 -5.35 6.28 6.37
CA PHE A 113 -6.30 7.27 5.85
C PHE A 113 -7.09 6.72 4.67
N LYS A 114 -6.42 6.10 3.69
CA LYS A 114 -7.07 5.50 2.52
C LYS A 114 -8.00 4.35 2.93
N THR A 115 -7.56 3.48 3.82
CA THR A 115 -8.37 2.36 4.33
C THR A 115 -9.62 2.88 5.01
N LYS A 116 -9.49 3.89 5.88
CA LYS A 116 -10.61 4.52 6.58
C LYS A 116 -11.62 5.16 5.61
N MET A 117 -11.13 5.88 4.60
CA MET A 117 -12.00 6.50 3.58
C MET A 117 -12.81 5.49 2.78
N ILE A 118 -12.22 4.34 2.45
CA ILE A 118 -12.89 3.29 1.69
C ILE A 118 -13.99 2.64 2.52
N SER A 119 -13.82 2.54 3.84
CA SER A 119 -14.85 2.02 4.75
C SER A 119 -15.95 3.03 5.09
N MET A 120 -15.77 4.32 4.80
CA MET A 120 -16.74 5.36 5.13
C MET A 120 -17.99 5.32 4.22
N THR A 121 -19.11 5.71 4.80
CA THR A 121 -20.32 6.08 4.06
C THR A 121 -20.11 7.38 3.28
N SER A 122 -21.00 7.65 2.31
CA SER A 122 -20.97 8.90 1.54
C SER A 122 -21.07 10.13 2.44
N GLN A 123 -21.89 10.05 3.49
CA GLN A 123 -22.12 11.16 4.41
C GLN A 123 -20.89 11.43 5.29
N GLU A 124 -20.23 10.37 5.79
CA GLU A 124 -18.98 10.50 6.54
C GLU A 124 -17.84 11.05 5.69
N LEU A 125 -17.75 10.67 4.41
CA LEU A 125 -16.78 11.24 3.47
C LEU A 125 -17.01 12.73 3.24
N VAL A 126 -18.27 13.15 3.13
CA VAL A 126 -18.64 14.56 3.01
C VAL A 126 -18.27 15.33 4.28
N GLN A 127 -18.65 14.83 5.45
CA GLN A 127 -18.31 15.44 6.74
C GLN A 127 -16.80 15.57 6.91
N ARG A 128 -16.06 14.50 6.59
CA ARG A 128 -14.60 14.51 6.69
C ARG A 128 -13.96 15.52 5.76
N ALA A 129 -14.48 15.68 4.54
CA ALA A 129 -14.00 16.69 3.62
C ALA A 129 -14.29 18.11 4.13
N ASP A 130 -15.48 18.34 4.69
CA ASP A 130 -15.89 19.63 5.26
C ASP A 130 -15.04 20.00 6.50
N GLU A 131 -14.71 19.03 7.35
CA GLU A 131 -13.75 19.21 8.45
C GLU A 131 -12.38 19.66 7.94
N LEU A 132 -11.84 19.00 6.91
CA LEU A 132 -10.53 19.33 6.34
C LEU A 132 -10.52 20.73 5.70
N ILE A 133 -11.63 21.13 5.09
CA ILE A 133 -11.80 22.49 4.56
C ILE A 133 -11.78 23.51 5.71
N LYS A 134 -12.51 23.25 6.80
CA LYS A 134 -12.53 24.11 8.00
C LYS A 134 -11.15 24.19 8.68
N GLU A 135 -10.46 23.05 8.87
CA GLU A 135 -9.10 23.00 9.41
C GLU A 135 -8.14 23.91 8.61
N LYS A 136 -8.26 23.91 7.28
CA LYS A 136 -7.47 24.78 6.40
C LYS A 136 -7.79 26.27 6.59
N GLN A 137 -9.06 26.63 6.77
CA GLN A 137 -9.45 28.03 6.97
C GLN A 137 -9.01 28.58 8.33
N VAL A 138 -8.90 27.74 9.36
CA VAL A 138 -8.43 28.15 10.70
C VAL A 138 -6.92 28.39 10.72
N GLN A 139 -6.12 27.68 9.90
CA GLN A 139 -4.67 27.88 9.84
C GLN A 139 -4.22 29.12 9.04
N ILE A 140 -5.13 29.79 8.33
CA ILE A 140 -4.83 30.97 7.50
C ILE A 140 -5.20 32.29 8.22
N LYS A 141 -5.80 32.21 9.42
CA LYS A 141 -6.02 33.36 10.32
C LYS A 141 -4.92 33.41 11.38
#